data_AF-A0A498KH79-F1
#
_entry.id   AF-A0A498KH79-F1
#
_cell.length_a   1.000
_cell.length_b   1.000
_cell.length_c   1.000
_cell.angle_alpha   90.00
_cell.angle_beta   90.00
_cell.angle_gamma   90.00
#
_symmetry.space_group_name_H-M   'P 1'
#
loop_
_entity.id
_entity.type
_entity.pdbx_description
1 polymer ?
#
loop_
_entity_poly.entity_id
_entity_poly.type
_entity_poly.pdbx_seq_one_letter_code
_entity_poly.pdbx_strand_id
1 'polypeptide(L)'
;MKCEDVPIKEKLELLCKQTSLCKTTTLKTGYTVMSKEILDKYPELATEGTATIKQRLKIAKPAVVEMALEASLACIKEWGRPVEDIIHIVYVSSSEIRLPGGNL
;
A
#
# COMPACT_ATOMS: atom_id res chain seq x y z
N MET A 1 22.79 -12.81 -29.93
CA MET A 1 23.47 -12.15 -28.81
C MET A 1 23.32 -13.06 -27.58
N LYS A 2 24.32 -13.90 -27.31
CA LYS A 2 24.27 -14.84 -26.17
C LYS A 2 24.73 -14.06 -24.93
N CYS A 3 23.81 -13.80 -24.01
CA CYS A 3 24.14 -13.28 -22.68
C CYS A 3 24.70 -14.44 -21.85
N GLU A 4 26.01 -14.48 -21.65
CA GLU A 4 26.71 -15.49 -20.83
C GLU A 4 26.92 -15.04 -19.38
N ASP A 5 26.47 -13.84 -19.01
CA ASP A 5 26.48 -13.37 -17.62
C ASP A 5 25.23 -13.87 -16.88
N VAL A 6 25.41 -14.91 -16.05
CA VAL A 6 24.36 -15.54 -15.21
C VAL A 6 23.46 -14.52 -14.49
N PRO A 7 23.97 -13.43 -13.88
CA PRO A 7 23.13 -12.45 -13.18
C PRO A 7 22.17 -11.67 -14.11
N ILE A 8 22.59 -11.44 -15.36
CA ILE A 8 21.77 -10.74 -16.36
C ILE A 8 20.61 -11.64 -16.80
N LYS A 9 20.87 -12.94 -16.96
CA LYS A 9 19.85 -13.92 -17.33
C LYS A 9 18.76 -14.07 -16.26
N GLU A 10 19.13 -14.19 -14.99
CA GLU A 10 18.17 -14.29 -13.88
C GLU A 10 17.29 -13.04 -13.77
N LYS A 11 17.89 -11.85 -13.90
CA LYS A 11 17.14 -10.59 -13.88
C LYS A 11 16.16 -10.49 -15.05
N LEU A 12 16.55 -10.93 -16.24
CA LEU A 12 15.66 -10.96 -17.41
C LEU A 12 14.51 -11.94 -17.22
N GLU A 13 14.77 -13.13 -16.67
CA GLU A 13 13.72 -14.12 -16.37
C GLU A 13 12.71 -13.59 -15.35
N LEU A 14 13.17 -12.91 -14.29
CA LEU A 14 12.29 -12.26 -13.30
C LEU A 14 11.41 -11.18 -13.93
N LEU A 15 11.99 -10.30 -14.76
CA LEU A 15 11.24 -9.25 -15.45
C LEU A 15 10.21 -9.83 -16.44
N CYS A 16 10.57 -10.88 -17.17
CA CYS A 16 9.64 -11.60 -18.05
C CYS A 16 8.46 -12.19 -17.25
N LYS A 17 8.75 -12.83 -16.12
CA LYS A 17 7.73 -13.40 -15.23
C LYS A 17 6.82 -12.31 -14.67
N GLN A 18 7.38 -11.20 -14.19
CA GLN A 18 6.60 -10.06 -13.70
C GLN A 18 5.69 -9.49 -14.80
N THR A 19 6.22 -9.34 -16.01
CA THR A 19 5.44 -8.85 -17.16
C THR A 19 4.31 -9.80 -17.52
N SER A 20 4.55 -11.12 -17.50
CA SER A 20 3.52 -12.12 -17.74
C SER A 20 2.40 -12.02 -16.70
N LEU A 21 2.75 -11.87 -15.42
CA LEU A 21 1.77 -11.72 -14.34
C LEU A 21 0.92 -10.46 -14.55
N CYS A 22 1.54 -9.33 -14.85
CA CYS A 22 0.81 -8.09 -15.13
C CYS A 22 -0.13 -8.21 -16.34
N LYS A 23 0.24 -8.98 -17.37
CA LYS A 23 -0.63 -9.24 -18.53
C LYS A 23 -1.82 -10.14 -18.20
N THR A 24 -1.66 -11.06 -17.25
CA THR A 24 -2.73 -11.97 -16.82
C THR A 24 -3.72 -11.27 -15.88
N THR A 25 -3.29 -10.26 -15.13
CA THR A 25 -4.19 -9.48 -14.29
C THR A 25 -5.11 -8.58 -15.13
N THR A 26 -6.38 -8.45 -14.74
CA THR A 26 -7.35 -7.53 -15.37
C THR A 26 -7.21 -6.09 -14.87
N LEU A 27 -6.26 -5.83 -13.98
CA LEU A 27 -6.04 -4.54 -13.35
C LEU A 27 -5.44 -3.55 -14.36
N LYS A 28 -6.18 -2.48 -14.69
CA LYS A 28 -5.71 -1.42 -15.60
C LYS A 28 -4.84 -0.39 -14.87
N THR A 29 -5.27 0.04 -13.69
CA THR A 29 -4.59 1.06 -12.88
C THR A 29 -4.70 0.69 -11.41
N GLY A 30 -3.58 0.74 -10.69
CA GLY A 30 -3.53 0.61 -9.24
C GLY A 30 -3.17 1.95 -8.60
N TYR A 31 -3.83 2.27 -7.48
CA TYR A 31 -3.51 3.45 -6.67
C TYR A 31 -2.71 3.03 -5.46
N THR A 32 -1.59 3.70 -5.20
CA THR A 32 -0.68 3.34 -4.12
C THR A 32 -0.24 4.57 -3.35
N VAL A 33 -0.15 4.44 -2.03
CA VAL A 33 0.52 5.43 -1.17
C VAL A 33 2.02 5.48 -1.47
N MET A 34 2.62 4.34 -1.83
CA MET A 34 4.03 4.28 -2.20
C MET A 34 4.30 5.14 -3.44
N SER A 35 5.28 6.02 -3.33
CA SER A 35 5.70 6.94 -4.40
C SER A 35 7.22 6.97 -4.53
N LYS A 36 7.72 7.60 -5.60
CA LYS A 36 9.16 7.75 -5.80
C LYS A 36 9.81 8.55 -4.66
N GLU A 37 9.15 9.60 -4.19
CA GLU A 37 9.61 10.45 -3.09
C GLU A 37 9.73 9.66 -1.78
N ILE A 38 8.83 8.70 -1.54
CA ILE A 38 8.90 7.81 -0.37
C ILE A 38 10.07 6.84 -0.49
N LEU A 39 10.30 6.27 -1.67
CA LEU A 39 11.42 5.37 -1.92
C LEU A 39 12.77 6.08 -1.84
N ASP A 40 12.86 7.32 -2.33
CA ASP A 40 14.06 8.15 -2.21
C ASP A 40 14.35 8.51 -0.75
N LYS A 41 13.29 8.70 0.07
CA LYS A 41 13.41 8.96 1.51
C LYS A 41 13.76 7.72 2.34
N TYR A 42 13.33 6.54 1.90
CA TYR A 42 13.56 5.26 2.59
C TYR A 42 14.06 4.21 1.59
N PRO A 43 15.31 4.33 1.09
CA PRO A 43 15.86 3.44 0.07
C PRO A 43 15.94 1.98 0.53
N GLU A 44 15.98 1.73 1.84
CA GLU A 44 15.90 0.39 2.42
C GLU A 44 14.61 -0.35 2.03
N LEU A 45 13.53 0.37 1.73
CA LEU A 45 12.26 -0.25 1.30
C LEU A 45 12.37 -0.99 -0.03
N ALA A 46 13.34 -0.63 -0.87
CA ALA A 46 13.62 -1.27 -2.15
C ALA A 46 14.66 -2.41 -2.05
N THR A 47 15.23 -2.63 -0.86
CA THR A 47 16.30 -3.63 -0.65
C THR A 47 15.77 -4.83 0.12
N GLU A 48 15.80 -6.00 -0.53
CA GLU A 48 15.36 -7.26 0.07
C GLU A 48 16.19 -7.62 1.32
N GLY A 49 15.54 -8.22 2.31
CA GLY A 49 16.18 -8.69 3.55
C GLY A 49 16.48 -7.61 4.60
N THR A 50 16.21 -6.34 4.30
CA THR A 50 16.42 -5.26 5.27
C THR A 50 15.25 -5.11 6.25
N ALA A 51 15.55 -4.65 7.47
CA ALA A 51 14.54 -4.40 8.49
C ALA A 51 13.74 -3.12 8.17
N THR A 52 12.52 -3.27 7.67
CA THR A 52 11.70 -2.14 7.14
C THR A 52 10.39 -1.89 7.87
N ILE A 53 10.07 -2.67 8.92
CA ILE A 53 8.75 -2.62 9.57
C ILE A 53 8.41 -1.24 10.15
N LYS A 54 9.40 -0.53 10.73
CA LYS A 54 9.19 0.79 11.34
C LYS A 54 8.81 1.82 10.29
N GLN A 55 9.49 1.83 9.14
CA GLN A 55 9.24 2.72 8.02
C GLN A 55 7.88 2.43 7.39
N ARG A 56 7.58 1.15 7.11
CA ARG A 56 6.28 0.73 6.56
C ARG A 56 5.13 1.18 7.45
N LEU A 57 5.24 0.96 8.77
CA LEU A 57 4.25 1.44 9.72
C LEU A 57 4.20 2.97 9.76
N LYS A 58 5.32 3.68 9.74
CA LYS A 58 5.33 5.15 9.71
C LYS A 58 4.60 5.74 8.50
N ILE A 59 4.66 5.06 7.35
CA ILE A 59 3.99 5.47 6.11
C ILE A 59 2.51 5.06 6.13
N ALA A 60 2.21 3.80 6.45
CA ALA A 60 0.84 3.27 6.41
C ALA A 60 -0.08 3.95 7.44
N LYS A 61 0.46 4.22 8.63
CA LYS A 61 -0.27 4.79 9.77
C LYS A 61 -1.13 6.03 9.42
N PRO A 62 -0.56 7.13 8.91
CA PRO A 62 -1.38 8.29 8.53
C PRO A 62 -2.27 7.99 7.32
N ALA A 63 -1.73 7.30 6.31
CA ALA A 63 -2.44 7.11 5.04
C ALA A 63 -3.72 6.27 5.16
N VAL A 64 -3.70 5.19 5.96
CA VAL A 64 -4.89 4.35 6.16
C VAL A 64 -5.99 5.14 6.88
N VAL A 65 -5.64 5.94 7.89
CA VAL A 65 -6.60 6.74 8.65
C VAL A 65 -7.20 7.85 7.80
N GLU A 66 -6.38 8.55 7.00
CA GLU A 66 -6.83 9.60 6.09
C GLU A 66 -7.79 9.04 5.02
N MET A 67 -7.41 7.94 4.37
CA MET A 67 -8.27 7.25 3.40
C MET A 67 -9.59 6.79 4.02
N ALA A 68 -9.55 6.23 5.24
CA ALA A 68 -10.75 5.77 5.93
C ALA A 68 -11.66 6.93 6.33
N LEU A 69 -11.08 8.06 6.75
CA LEU A 69 -11.82 9.28 7.09
C LEU A 69 -12.54 9.84 5.87
N GLU A 70 -11.83 10.02 4.75
CA GLU A 70 -12.41 10.54 3.51
C GLU A 70 -13.55 9.67 3.00
N ALA A 71 -13.36 8.34 3.00
CA ALA A 71 -14.40 7.39 2.60
C ALA A 71 -15.61 7.43 3.55
N SER A 72 -15.36 7.53 4.86
CA SER A 72 -16.43 7.61 5.86
C SER A 72 -17.25 8.89 5.72
N LEU A 73 -16.60 10.04 5.52
CA LEU A 73 -17.28 11.33 5.30
C LEU A 73 -18.12 11.32 4.02
N ALA A 74 -17.61 10.74 2.94
CA ALA A 74 -18.37 10.57 1.70
C ALA A 74 -19.62 9.68 1.92
N CYS A 75 -19.47 8.56 2.64
CA CYS A 75 -20.57 7.65 2.96
C CYS A 75 -21.60 8.29 3.88
N ILE A 76 -21.19 9.02 4.93
CA ILE A 76 -22.09 9.75 5.84
C ILE A 76 -22.89 10.80 5.07
N LYS A 77 -22.23 11.53 4.15
CA LYS A 77 -22.88 12.52 3.29
C LYS A 77 -23.94 11.88 2.39
N GLU A 78 -23.67 10.70 1.85
CA GLU A 78 -24.63 9.92 1.06
C GLU A 78 -25.76 9.34 1.92
N TRP A 79 -25.45 8.90 3.15
CA TRP A 79 -26.41 8.35 4.10
C TRP A 79 -27.44 9.39 4.57
N GLY A 80 -27.03 10.66 4.70
CA GLY A 80 -27.93 11.80 4.92
C GLY A 80 -28.50 11.92 6.34
N ARG A 81 -28.03 11.11 7.28
CA ARG A 81 -28.40 11.17 8.71
C ARG A 81 -27.30 11.83 9.54
N PRO A 82 -27.64 12.35 10.73
CA PRO A 82 -26.65 12.87 11.67
C PRO A 82 -25.62 11.81 12.06
N VAL A 83 -24.39 12.23 12.33
CA VAL A 83 -23.28 11.33 12.72
C VAL A 83 -23.58 10.67 14.06
N GLU A 84 -24.35 11.33 14.92
CA GLU A 84 -24.78 10.87 16.24
C GLU A 84 -25.65 9.60 16.18
N ASP A 85 -26.25 9.31 15.03
CA ASP A 85 -27.02 8.07 14.81
C ASP A 85 -26.11 6.83 14.62
N ILE A 86 -24.79 7.01 14.47
CA ILE A 86 -23.81 5.92 14.37
C ILE A 86 -23.50 5.39 15.78
N ILE A 87 -23.97 4.17 16.06
CA ILE A 87 -23.80 3.52 17.38
C ILE A 87 -22.65 2.53 17.46
N HIS A 88 -22.12 2.06 16.32
CA HIS A 88 -21.03 1.10 16.26
C HIS A 88 -20.08 1.47 15.13
N ILE A 89 -18.77 1.27 15.36
CA ILE A 89 -17.73 1.44 14.36
C ILE A 89 -16.98 0.12 14.21
N VAL A 90 -16.89 -0.38 12.99
CA VAL A 90 -16.09 -1.56 12.64
C VAL A 90 -14.92 -1.09 11.76
N TYR A 91 -13.70 -1.20 12.29
CA TYR A 91 -12.49 -0.82 11.58
C TYR A 91 -11.67 -2.07 11.22
N VAL A 92 -11.40 -2.25 9.92
CA VAL A 92 -10.64 -3.40 9.41
C VAL A 92 -9.50 -2.89 8.54
N SER A 93 -8.26 -3.23 8.91
CA SER A 93 -7.07 -2.93 8.11
C SER A 93 -6.03 -4.05 8.25
N SER A 94 -5.39 -4.42 7.15
CA SER A 94 -4.24 -5.33 7.10
C SER A 94 -2.90 -4.60 6.94
N SER A 95 -2.94 -3.27 6.80
CA SER A 95 -1.78 -2.44 6.44
C SER A 95 -1.07 -1.83 7.65
N GLU A 96 -1.63 -1.95 8.85
CA GLU A 96 -1.09 -1.29 10.03
C GLU A 96 -1.42 -2.02 11.34
N ILE A 97 -0.68 -1.65 12.39
CA ILE A 97 -0.95 -2.04 13.77
C ILE A 97 -0.65 -0.87 14.72
N ARG A 98 -1.61 -0.51 15.57
CA ARG A 98 -1.52 0.53 16.62
C ARG A 98 -2.46 0.24 17.79
N LEU A 99 -2.06 0.70 18.97
CA LEU A 99 -2.85 0.69 20.20
C LEU A 99 -2.67 2.04 20.91
N PRO A 100 -3.76 2.81 21.16
CA PRO A 100 -5.09 2.61 20.58
C PRO A 100 -5.06 2.67 19.04
N GLY A 101 -5.99 1.96 18.39
CA GLY A 101 -6.17 2.01 16.94
C GLY A 101 -6.94 3.26 16.51
N GLY A 102 -6.65 3.80 15.33
CA GLY A 102 -7.23 5.06 14.85
C GLY A 102 -6.55 6.31 15.44
N ASN A 103 -6.83 7.49 14.86
CA ASN A 103 -6.56 8.75 15.52
C ASN A 103 -7.76 9.06 16.43
N LEU A 104 -7.51 9.16 17.74
CA LEU A 104 -8.42 9.78 18.69
C LEU A 104 -8.33 11.31 18.55
#